data_AF-A0A075LVP7-F1
#
_entry.id   AF-A0A075LVP7-F1
#
_cell.length_a   1.000
_cell.length_b   1.000
_cell.length_c   1.000
_cell.angle_alpha   90.00
_cell.angle_beta   90.00
_cell.angle_gamma   90.00
#
_symmetry.space_group_name_H-M   'P 1'
#
loop_
_entity.id
_entity.type
_entity.pdbx_description
1 polymer ?
#
loop_
_entity_poly.entity_id
_entity_poly.type
_entity_poly.pdbx_seq_one_letter_code
_entity_poly.pdbx_strand_id
1 'polypeptide(L)'
;MKEEHAVTVILITGLALSLITKSYIGIVFAALGIPLYLAYLAREQNILVKARLFDRDLFLMMGITLVIILAFKKFSDPRIGLISMAVVIPLAFLIWDRLKGRE
;
A
#
# COMPACT_ATOMS: atom_id res chain seq x y z
N MET A 1 -10.78 1.99 14.67
CA MET A 1 -12.06 1.46 14.15
C MET A 1 -12.65 2.27 12.99
N LYS A 2 -13.14 3.51 13.15
CA LYS A 2 -13.73 4.27 12.01
C LYS A 2 -12.73 4.53 10.86
N GLU A 3 -11.49 4.83 11.20
CA GLU A 3 -10.41 5.15 10.24
C GLU A 3 -9.97 3.90 9.48
N GLU A 4 -9.82 2.77 10.17
CA GLU A 4 -9.50 1.47 9.57
C GLU A 4 -10.57 1.03 8.56
N HIS A 5 -11.86 1.26 8.86
CA HIS A 5 -12.94 1.00 7.92
C HIS A 5 -12.83 1.89 6.68
N ALA A 6 -12.53 3.19 6.84
CA ALA A 6 -12.36 4.09 5.70
C ALA A 6 -11.16 3.69 4.82
N VAL A 7 -10.02 3.35 5.42
CA VAL A 7 -8.84 2.83 4.71
C VAL A 7 -9.17 1.53 3.96
N THR A 8 -9.91 0.62 4.59
CA THR A 8 -10.35 -0.64 3.98
C THR A 8 -11.26 -0.37 2.78
N VAL A 9 -12.20 0.57 2.88
CA VAL A 9 -13.08 0.97 1.77
C VAL A 9 -12.27 1.56 0.62
N ILE A 10 -11.30 2.44 0.88
CA ILE A 10 -10.44 3.02 -0.16
C ILE A 10 -9.64 1.92 -0.87
N LEU A 11 -9.07 0.98 -0.10
CA LEU A 11 -8.32 -0.14 -0.64
C LEU A 11 -9.18 -1.03 -1.53
N ILE A 12 -10.33 -1.50 -1.02
CA ILE A 12 -11.25 -2.37 -1.77
C ILE A 12 -11.74 -1.66 -3.03
N THR A 13 -12.09 -0.38 -2.95
CA THR A 13 -12.53 0.42 -4.11
C THR A 13 -11.43 0.52 -5.15
N GLY A 14 -10.18 0.80 -4.75
CA GLY A 14 -9.05 0.86 -5.67
C GLY A 14 -8.75 -0.48 -6.34
N LEU A 15 -8.80 -1.58 -5.58
CA LEU A 15 -8.64 -2.94 -6.12
C LEU A 15 -9.75 -3.27 -7.12
N ALA A 16 -11.02 -3.02 -6.75
CA ALA A 16 -12.16 -3.25 -7.62
C ALA A 16 -12.07 -2.42 -8.91
N LEU A 17 -11.73 -1.13 -8.80
CA LEU A 17 -11.51 -0.26 -9.96
C LEU A 17 -10.40 -0.80 -10.85
N SER A 18 -9.27 -1.25 -10.29
CA SER A 18 -8.17 -1.78 -11.07
C SER A 18 -8.56 -3.04 -11.85
N LEU A 19 -9.35 -3.93 -11.23
CA LEU A 19 -9.83 -5.16 -11.86
C LEU A 19 -10.87 -4.88 -12.96
N ILE A 20 -11.84 -4.01 -12.69
CA ILE A 20 -12.93 -3.67 -13.63
C ILE A 20 -12.36 -2.91 -14.83
N THR A 21 -11.58 -1.86 -14.58
CA THR A 21 -11.04 -1.01 -15.65
C THR A 21 -9.85 -1.65 -16.35
N LYS A 22 -9.32 -2.76 -15.82
CA LYS A 22 -8.07 -3.37 -16.26
C LYS A 22 -7.03 -2.27 -16.45
N SER A 23 -6.78 -1.50 -15.39
CA SER A 23 -5.87 -0.36 -15.41
C SER A 23 -5.21 -0.14 -14.06
N TYR A 24 -4.08 0.56 -14.06
CA TYR A 24 -3.38 0.98 -12.84
C TYR A 24 -4.09 2.12 -12.12
N ILE A 25 -5.13 2.73 -12.71
CA ILE A 25 -5.88 3.85 -12.11
C ILE A 25 -6.39 3.50 -10.71
N GLY A 26 -6.94 2.30 -10.52
CA GLY A 26 -7.42 1.86 -9.21
C GLY A 26 -6.29 1.68 -8.18
N ILE A 27 -5.11 1.24 -8.62
CA ILE A 27 -3.91 1.13 -7.77
C ILE A 27 -3.43 2.52 -7.36
N VAL A 28 -3.36 3.47 -8.31
CA VAL A 28 -3.00 4.87 -8.04
C VAL A 28 -4.01 5.52 -7.07
N PHE A 29 -5.29 5.25 -7.27
CA PHE A 29 -6.35 5.73 -6.38
C PHE A 29 -6.15 5.26 -4.94
N ALA A 30 -5.88 3.96 -4.71
CA ALA A 30 -5.62 3.46 -3.37
C ALA A 30 -4.31 4.00 -2.79
N ALA A 31 -3.24 4.04 -3.59
CA ALA A 31 -1.91 4.48 -3.18
C ALA A 31 -1.87 5.96 -2.77
N LEU A 32 -2.69 6.82 -3.39
CA LEU A 32 -2.81 8.23 -3.01
C LEU A 32 -3.93 8.45 -1.98
N GLY A 33 -5.06 7.76 -2.13
CA GLY A 33 -6.24 7.95 -1.31
C GLY A 33 -6.00 7.61 0.16
N ILE A 34 -5.27 6.54 0.47
CA ILE A 34 -4.99 6.14 1.86
C ILE A 34 -4.10 7.18 2.55
N PRO A 35 -2.91 7.56 2.02
CA PRO A 35 -2.09 8.59 2.64
C PRO A 35 -2.80 9.95 2.72
N LEU A 36 -3.56 10.36 1.70
CA LEU A 36 -4.30 11.62 1.72
C LEU A 36 -5.39 11.63 2.80
N TYR A 37 -6.13 10.54 2.94
CA TYR A 37 -7.14 10.40 3.99
C TYR A 37 -6.52 10.45 5.39
N LEU A 38 -5.43 9.71 5.60
CA LEU A 38 -4.71 9.72 6.87
C LEU A 38 -4.09 11.08 7.15
N ALA A 39 -3.51 11.75 6.16
CA ALA A 39 -2.97 13.10 6.29
C ALA A 39 -4.05 14.14 6.59
N TYR A 40 -5.25 13.98 6.02
CA TYR A 40 -6.40 14.83 6.31
C TYR A 40 -6.84 14.71 7.76
N LEU A 41 -6.93 13.48 8.30
CA LEU A 41 -7.25 13.25 9.71
C LEU A 41 -6.14 13.75 10.64
N ALA A 42 -4.88 13.54 10.25
CA ALA A 42 -3.70 13.93 11.00
C ALA A 42 -3.39 15.44 10.95
N ARG A 43 -4.21 16.23 10.26
CA ARG A 43 -3.98 17.67 10.02
C ARG A 43 -3.82 18.46 11.31
N GLU A 44 -4.52 18.08 12.38
CA GLU A 44 -4.42 18.74 13.70
C GLU A 44 -3.11 18.43 14.43
N GLN A 45 -2.42 17.33 14.09
CA GLN A 45 -1.19 16.90 14.78
C GLN A 45 0.10 17.47 14.19
N ASN A 46 0.02 18.36 13.19
CA ASN A 46 1.15 19.03 12.53
C ASN A 46 2.27 18.06 12.05
N ILE A 47 1.88 16.84 11.65
CA ILE A 47 2.81 15.75 11.28
C ILE A 47 3.53 16.03 9.95
N LEU A 48 2.91 16.85 9.09
CA LEU A 48 3.43 17.21 7.76
C LEU A 48 4.80 17.91 7.81
N VAL A 49 5.10 18.65 8.88
CA VAL A 49 6.38 19.36 9.04
C VAL A 49 7.52 18.40 9.47
N LYS A 50 7.18 17.22 9.98
CA LYS A 50 8.15 16.26 10.55
C LYS A 50 8.41 15.03 9.67
N ALA A 51 7.56 14.77 8.68
CA ALA A 51 7.70 13.63 7.77
C ALA A 51 8.88 13.86 6.81
N ARG A 52 9.94 13.06 6.95
CA ARG A 52 11.04 13.06 5.98
C ARG A 52 10.54 12.45 4.68
N LEU A 53 10.46 13.26 3.63
CA LEU A 53 10.00 12.80 2.32
C LEU A 53 10.92 11.73 1.71
N PHE A 54 12.20 11.69 2.12
CA PHE A 54 13.22 10.79 1.61
C PHE A 54 13.86 9.99 2.75
N ASP A 55 13.14 8.97 3.21
CA ASP A 55 13.69 7.96 4.11
C ASP A 55 14.14 6.71 3.34
N ARG A 56 15.07 5.95 3.94
CA ARG A 56 15.57 4.68 3.36
C ARG A 56 14.44 3.71 3.06
N ASP A 57 13.38 3.72 3.87
CA ASP A 57 12.20 2.88 3.70
C ASP A 57 11.43 3.20 2.40
N LEU A 58 11.37 4.47 2.00
CA LEU A 58 10.80 4.86 0.71
C LEU A 58 11.57 4.22 -0.44
N PHE A 59 12.91 4.33 -0.41
CA PHE A 59 13.76 3.74 -1.45
C PHE A 59 13.65 2.21 -1.47
N LEU A 60 13.57 1.57 -0.31
CA LEU A 60 13.37 0.13 -0.19
C LEU A 60 12.03 -0.28 -0.80
N MET A 61 10.93 0.41 -0.45
CA MET A 61 9.60 0.14 -0.99
C MET A 61 9.53 0.35 -2.51
N MET A 62 10.11 1.44 -3.01
CA MET A 62 10.21 1.68 -4.46
C MET A 62 11.00 0.57 -5.15
N GLY A 63 12.14 0.15 -4.59
CA GLY A 63 12.94 -0.96 -5.11
C GLY A 63 12.17 -2.27 -5.17
N ILE A 64 11.51 -2.65 -4.08
CA ILE A 64 10.66 -3.86 -4.01
C ILE A 64 9.55 -3.79 -5.07
N THR A 65 8.90 -2.63 -5.20
CA THR A 65 7.83 -2.40 -6.17
C THR A 65 8.33 -2.58 -7.61
N LEU A 66 9.48 -2.00 -7.94
CA LEU A 66 10.11 -2.14 -9.26
C LEU A 66 10.49 -3.60 -9.55
N VAL A 67 11.10 -4.29 -8.59
CA VAL A 67 11.46 -5.72 -8.74
C VAL A 67 10.22 -6.56 -9.04
N ILE A 68 9.11 -6.31 -8.33
CA ILE A 68 7.86 -7.05 -8.51
C ILE A 68 7.23 -6.73 -9.87
N ILE A 69 7.18 -5.46 -10.27
CA ILE A 69 6.68 -5.08 -11.60
C ILE A 69 7.50 -5.77 -12.69
N LEU A 70 8.83 -5.78 -12.59
CA LEU A 70 9.71 -6.41 -13.57
C LEU A 70 9.57 -7.93 -13.58
N ALA A 71 9.50 -8.56 -12.41
CA ALA A 71 9.29 -9.99 -12.28
C ALA A 71 7.95 -10.39 -12.91
N PHE A 72 6.86 -9.75 -12.53
CA PHE A 72 5.54 -10.07 -13.07
C PHE A 72 5.44 -9.71 -14.55
N LYS A 73 6.02 -8.61 -15.03
CA LYS A 73 6.08 -8.30 -16.47
C LYS A 73 6.63 -9.45 -17.32
N LYS A 74 7.56 -10.24 -16.77
CA LYS A 74 8.16 -11.39 -17.45
C LYS A 74 7.26 -12.64 -17.44
N PHE A 75 6.45 -12.83 -16.40
CA PHE A 75 5.70 -14.08 -16.19
C PHE A 75 4.18 -13.94 -16.37
N SER A 76 3.62 -12.75 -16.17
CA SER A 76 2.17 -12.49 -16.05
C SER A 76 1.85 -10.98 -16.16
N ASP A 77 0.67 -10.58 -15.69
CA ASP A 77 0.27 -9.18 -15.61
C ASP A 77 0.86 -8.51 -14.34
N PRO A 78 1.63 -7.40 -14.47
CA PRO A 78 2.19 -6.68 -13.31
C PRO A 78 1.14 -6.22 -12.30
N ARG A 79 -0.10 -5.99 -12.73
CA ARG A 79 -1.21 -5.61 -11.84
C ARG A 79 -1.49 -6.69 -10.80
N ILE A 80 -1.40 -7.96 -11.17
CA ILE A 80 -1.61 -9.08 -10.24
C ILE A 80 -0.52 -9.06 -9.16
N GLY A 81 0.72 -8.80 -9.55
CA GLY A 81 1.83 -8.62 -8.61
C GLY A 81 1.54 -7.51 -7.59
N LEU A 82 1.14 -6.32 -8.07
CA LEU A 82 0.83 -5.19 -7.20
C LEU A 82 -0.39 -5.42 -6.29
N ILE A 83 -1.46 -6.02 -6.82
CA ILE A 83 -2.66 -6.36 -6.04
C ILE A 83 -2.31 -7.41 -4.96
N SER A 84 -1.52 -8.42 -5.31
CA SER A 84 -1.11 -9.45 -4.35
C SER A 84 -0.26 -8.88 -3.21
N MET A 85 0.64 -7.92 -3.48
CA MET A 85 1.43 -7.24 -2.45
C MET A 85 0.55 -6.56 -1.40
N ALA A 86 -0.53 -5.91 -1.83
CA ALA A 86 -1.44 -5.21 -0.92
C ALA A 86 -2.07 -6.14 0.13
N VAL A 87 -2.06 -7.46 -0.10
CA VAL A 87 -2.54 -8.49 0.83
C VAL A 87 -1.38 -9.22 1.51
N VAL A 88 -0.38 -9.65 0.73
CA VAL A 88 0.74 -10.47 1.21
C VAL A 88 1.61 -9.73 2.20
N ILE A 89 1.92 -8.45 1.95
CA ILE A 89 2.81 -7.67 2.83
C ILE A 89 2.20 -7.48 4.22
N PRO A 90 0.95 -7.01 4.36
CA PRO A 90 0.31 -6.92 5.68
C PRO A 90 0.26 -8.26 6.42
N LEU A 91 -0.05 -9.36 5.72
CA LEU A 91 -0.07 -10.70 6.31
C LEU A 91 1.33 -11.15 6.77
N ALA A 92 2.37 -10.88 5.96
CA ALA A 92 3.75 -11.19 6.32
C ALA A 92 4.18 -10.44 7.58
N PHE A 93 3.85 -9.15 7.70
CA PHE A 93 4.10 -8.37 8.92
C PHE A 93 3.34 -8.92 10.12
N LEU A 94 2.05 -9.26 9.98
CA LEU A 94 1.27 -9.86 11.05
C LEU A 94 1.86 -11.19 11.54
N ILE A 95 2.34 -12.04 10.62
CA ILE A 95 2.97 -13.31 10.95
C ILE A 95 4.32 -13.06 11.63
N TRP A 96 5.11 -12.13 11.12
CA TRP A 96 6.41 -11.77 11.67
C TRP A 96 6.29 -11.22 13.10
N ASP A 97 5.35 -10.31 13.34
CA ASP A 97 5.08 -9.77 14.67
C ASP A 97 4.64 -10.85 15.65
N ARG A 98 3.84 -11.83 15.20
CA ARG A 98 3.46 -12.99 16.04
C ARG A 98 4.61 -13.94 16.34
N LEU A 99 5.56 -14.10 15.41
CA LEU A 99 6.75 -14.91 15.62
C LEU A 99 7.70 -14.23 16.60
N LYS A 100 7.84 -12.91 16.51
CA LYS A 100 8.75 -12.12 17.35
C LYS A 100 8.19 -11.80 18.74
N GLY A 101 6.86 -11.66 18.87
CA GLY A 101 6.17 -11.50 20.16
C GLY A 101 6.02 -12.79 20.98
N ARG A 102 6.67 -13.88 20.56
CA ARG A 102 6.78 -15.15 21.31
C ARG A 102 8.14 -15.34 21.98
N GLU A 103 9.04 -14.36 21.90
CA GLU A 103 10.24 -14.22 22.74
C GLU A 103 9.97 -13.20 23.86
#